data_AF-A0A377LPV0-F1
#
_entry.id   AF-A0A377LPV0-F1
#
_cell.length_a   1.000
_cell.length_b   1.000
_cell.length_c   1.000
_cell.angle_alpha   90.00
_cell.angle_beta   90.00
_cell.angle_gamma   90.00
#
_symmetry.space_group_name_H-M   'P 1'
#
loop_
_entity.id
_entity.type
_entity.pdbx_description
1 polymer ?
#
loop_
_entity_poly.entity_id
_entity_poly.type
_entity_poly.pdbx_seq_one_letter_code
_entity_poly.pdbx_strand_id
1 'polypeptide(L)'
;MFEAVQKTQTVQTAADIRKVFVDAGVKGEDYDAAWNSFVVKSLVAQQEKAAADLQLQGVPAMYVNGKYQLNMQGMDTSSMDIFVQQYADTVKYLVEKK
;
A
#
# COMPACT_ATOMS: atom_id res chain seq x y z
N MET A 1 3.06 -0.51 -12.31
CA MET A 1 2.09 -1.42 -11.67
C MET A 1 0.66 -0.87 -11.68
N PHE A 2 0.37 0.26 -11.02
CA PHE A 2 -0.99 0.83 -10.97
C PHE A 2 -1.67 0.96 -12.33
N GLU A 3 -1.04 1.65 -13.29
CA GLU A 3 -1.62 1.78 -14.64
C GLU A 3 -1.80 0.42 -15.33
N ALA A 4 -0.84 -0.49 -15.17
CA ALA A 4 -0.85 -1.81 -15.79
C ALA A 4 -2.04 -2.66 -15.33
N VAL A 5 -2.47 -2.49 -14.07
CA VAL A 5 -3.65 -3.18 -13.52
C VAL A 5 -4.94 -2.42 -13.82
N GLN A 6 -5.00 -1.10 -13.56
CA GLN A 6 -6.26 -0.36 -13.52
C GLN A 6 -6.63 0.34 -14.84
N LYS A 7 -5.63 0.72 -15.66
CA LYS A 7 -5.84 1.54 -16.86
C LYS A 7 -5.67 0.73 -18.14
N THR A 8 -4.52 0.06 -18.30
CA THR A 8 -4.23 -0.74 -19.51
C THR A 8 -4.64 -2.20 -19.35
N GLN A 9 -4.88 -2.66 -18.12
CA GLN A 9 -5.33 -4.03 -17.79
C GLN A 9 -4.45 -5.11 -18.42
N THR A 10 -3.14 -4.84 -18.53
CA THR A 10 -2.16 -5.76 -19.11
C THR A 10 -1.62 -6.77 -18.10
N VAL A 11 -1.83 -6.54 -16.80
CA VAL A 11 -1.50 -7.52 -15.75
C VAL A 11 -2.69 -8.43 -15.51
N GLN A 12 -2.59 -9.68 -15.95
CA GLN A 12 -3.63 -10.71 -15.76
C GLN A 12 -3.08 -11.95 -15.04
N THR A 13 -1.75 -12.10 -15.01
CA THR A 13 -1.06 -13.26 -14.45
C THR A 13 0.14 -12.83 -13.59
N ALA A 14 0.68 -13.77 -12.80
CA ALA A 14 1.92 -13.55 -12.06
C ALA A 14 3.12 -13.26 -12.98
N ALA A 15 3.13 -13.80 -14.20
CA ALA A 15 4.17 -13.53 -15.18
C ALA A 15 4.14 -12.06 -15.67
N ASP A 16 2.94 -11.48 -15.79
CA ASP A 16 2.79 -10.07 -16.16
C ASP A 16 3.28 -9.15 -15.03
N ILE A 17 3.04 -9.53 -13.77
CA ILE A 17 3.60 -8.83 -12.61
C ILE A 17 5.14 -8.83 -12.70
N ARG A 18 5.75 -10.01 -12.91
CA ARG A 18 7.21 -10.11 -13.12
C ARG A 18 7.69 -9.19 -14.24
N LYS A 19 6.99 -9.19 -15.38
CA LYS A 19 7.33 -8.33 -16.52
C LYS A 19 7.34 -6.85 -16.15
N VAL A 20 6.39 -6.37 -15.35
CA VAL A 20 6.37 -4.97 -14.88
C VAL A 20 7.63 -4.61 -14.10
N PHE A 21 8.17 -5.50 -13.28
CA PHE A 21 9.42 -5.26 -12.54
C PHE A 21 10.64 -5.27 -13.47
N VAL A 22 10.69 -6.22 -14.42
CA VAL A 22 11.79 -6.31 -15.39
C VAL A 22 11.82 -5.10 -16.32
N ASP A 23 10.66 -4.67 -16.83
CA ASP A 23 10.55 -3.48 -17.67
C ASP A 23 10.93 -2.19 -16.90
N ALA A 24 10.83 -2.21 -15.57
CA ALA A 24 11.28 -1.12 -14.69
C ALA A 24 12.79 -1.21 -14.31
N GLY A 25 13.53 -2.20 -14.84
CA GLY A 25 14.98 -2.35 -14.67
C GLY A 25 15.42 -3.36 -13.61
N VAL A 26 14.51 -4.11 -12.99
CA VAL A 26 14.89 -5.20 -12.08
C VAL A 26 15.38 -6.40 -12.90
N LYS A 27 16.52 -6.98 -12.54
CA LYS A 27 16.98 -8.20 -13.22
C LYS A 27 16.01 -9.36 -12.96
N GLY A 28 15.73 -10.15 -13.99
CA GLY A 28 14.84 -11.30 -13.87
C GLY A 28 15.30 -12.31 -12.80
N GLU A 29 16.61 -12.58 -12.74
CA GLU A 29 17.21 -13.47 -11.74
C GLU A 29 17.00 -12.97 -10.29
N ASP A 30 17.16 -11.67 -10.05
CA ASP A 30 16.98 -11.06 -8.73
C ASP A 30 15.50 -11.10 -8.33
N TYR A 31 14.57 -10.83 -9.27
CA TYR A 31 13.14 -10.97 -9.03
C TYR A 31 12.78 -12.41 -8.66
N ASP A 32 13.24 -13.38 -9.45
CA ASP A 32 12.88 -14.80 -9.27
C ASP A 32 13.45 -15.36 -7.96
N ALA A 33 14.66 -14.96 -7.58
CA ALA A 33 15.25 -15.29 -6.28
C ALA A 33 14.47 -14.64 -5.12
N ALA A 34 14.13 -13.36 -5.23
CA ALA A 34 13.37 -12.65 -4.21
C ALA A 34 11.97 -13.25 -4.01
N TRP A 35 11.24 -13.51 -5.11
CA TRP A 35 9.89 -14.06 -5.11
C TRP A 35 9.77 -15.35 -4.30
N ASN A 36 10.78 -16.22 -4.38
CA ASN A 36 10.81 -17.51 -3.68
C ASN A 36 11.48 -17.47 -2.30
N SER A 37 12.05 -16.32 -1.92
CA SER A 37 12.84 -16.18 -0.70
C SER A 37 11.99 -16.27 0.57
N PHE A 38 12.62 -16.73 1.66
CA PHE A 38 12.01 -16.70 3.00
C PHE A 38 11.66 -15.28 3.45
N VAL A 39 12.48 -14.29 3.06
CA VAL A 39 12.27 -12.88 3.41
C VAL A 39 10.97 -12.36 2.82
N VAL A 40 10.73 -12.56 1.51
CA VAL A 40 9.48 -12.12 0.86
C VAL A 40 8.27 -12.86 1.44
N LYS A 41 8.37 -14.17 1.70
CA LYS A 41 7.29 -14.92 2.37
C LYS A 41 6.96 -14.36 3.75
N SER A 42 7.97 -13.95 4.51
CA SER A 42 7.79 -13.33 5.83
C SER A 42 7.12 -11.95 5.73
N LEU A 43 7.48 -11.15 4.72
CA LEU A 43 6.85 -9.86 4.45
C LEU A 43 5.38 -10.01 4.02
N VAL A 44 5.02 -11.05 3.26
CA VAL A 44 3.62 -11.35 2.93
C VAL A 44 2.84 -11.67 4.20
N ALA A 45 3.36 -12.57 5.04
CA ALA A 45 2.72 -12.91 6.32
C ALA A 45 2.58 -11.71 7.26
N GLN A 46 3.56 -10.80 7.29
CA GLN A 46 3.48 -9.56 8.06
C GLN A 46 2.37 -8.62 7.55
N GLN A 47 2.20 -8.49 6.23
CA GLN A 47 1.14 -7.68 5.63
C GLN A 47 -0.25 -8.24 5.95
N GLU A 48 -0.44 -9.56 5.80
CA GLU A 48 -1.70 -10.25 6.12
C GLU A 48 -2.02 -10.12 7.62
N LYS A 49 -1.02 -10.33 8.49
CA LYS A 49 -1.19 -10.18 9.93
C LYS A 49 -1.56 -8.75 10.30
N ALA A 50 -0.90 -7.74 9.74
CA ALA A 50 -1.22 -6.34 10.02
C ALA A 50 -2.66 -5.99 9.61
N ALA A 51 -3.12 -6.47 8.45
CA ALA A 51 -4.50 -6.26 8.02
C ALA A 51 -5.52 -6.94 8.97
N ALA A 52 -5.23 -8.15 9.44
CA ALA A 52 -6.07 -8.85 10.41
C ALA A 52 -6.07 -8.16 11.79
N ASP A 53 -4.90 -7.82 12.34
CA ASP A 53 -4.75 -7.17 13.64
C ASP A 53 -5.44 -5.79 13.68
N LEU A 54 -5.41 -5.05 12.57
CA LEU A 54 -6.05 -3.74 12.42
C LEU A 54 -7.51 -3.82 11.94
N GLN A 55 -8.04 -5.03 11.75
CA GLN A 55 -9.40 -5.29 11.27
C GLN A 55 -9.71 -4.51 9.98
N LEU A 56 -8.77 -4.49 9.04
CA LEU A 56 -8.88 -3.73 7.80
C LEU A 56 -10.10 -4.19 6.97
N GLN A 57 -11.05 -3.28 6.74
CA GLN A 57 -12.27 -3.58 5.99
C GLN A 57 -12.25 -3.07 4.54
N GLY A 58 -11.38 -2.10 4.22
CA GLY A 58 -11.33 -1.49 2.90
C GLY A 58 -10.13 -0.58 2.72
N VAL A 59 -9.79 -0.29 1.47
CA VAL A 59 -8.65 0.56 1.09
C VAL A 59 -9.13 1.77 0.26
N PRO A 60 -8.44 2.93 0.32
CA PRO A 60 -7.25 3.21 1.13
C PRO A 60 -7.56 3.25 2.64
N ALA A 61 -6.57 2.93 3.47
CA ALA A 61 -6.63 3.05 4.92
C ALA A 61 -5.25 3.40 5.47
N MET A 62 -5.20 4.18 6.55
CA MET A 62 -3.95 4.52 7.23
C MET A 62 -4.14 4.44 8.74
N TYR A 63 -3.15 3.84 9.37
CA TYR A 63 -3.09 3.68 10.81
C TYR A 63 -1.82 4.32 11.35
N VAL A 64 -1.93 5.09 12.42
CA VAL A 64 -0.80 5.74 13.10
C VAL A 64 -0.56 5.03 14.43
N ASN A 65 0.69 4.61 14.65
CA ASN A 65 1.16 3.88 15.83
C ASN A 65 0.37 2.59 16.15
N GLY A 66 -0.33 2.02 15.16
CA GLY A 66 -1.23 0.87 15.37
C GLY A 66 -2.41 1.15 16.30
N LYS A 67 -2.66 2.42 16.66
CA LYS A 67 -3.69 2.84 17.62
C LYS A 67 -4.82 3.62 16.97
N TYR A 68 -4.49 4.48 16.01
CA TYR A 68 -5.42 5.43 15.41
C TYR A 68 -5.62 5.11 13.94
N GLN A 69 -6.86 4.90 13.52
CA GLN A 69 -7.24 4.83 12.11
C GLN A 69 -7.69 6.21 11.63
N LEU A 70 -7.21 6.66 10.47
CA LEU A 70 -7.70 7.88 9.86
C LEU A 70 -9.12 7.69 9.31
N ASN A 71 -10.03 8.60 9.67
CA ASN A 71 -11.36 8.67 9.08
C ASN A 71 -11.40 9.69 7.92
N MET A 72 -11.09 9.23 6.71
CA MET A 72 -11.10 10.07 5.51
C MET A 72 -12.50 10.59 5.14
N GLN A 73 -13.57 9.86 5.49
CA GLN A 73 -14.95 10.28 5.19
C GLN A 73 -15.37 11.51 6.03
N GLY A 74 -14.67 11.76 7.14
CA GLY A 74 -14.90 12.93 7.99
C GLY A 74 -14.09 14.16 7.59
N MET A 75 -13.28 14.10 6.53
CA MET A 75 -12.45 15.21 6.06
C MET A 75 -13.19 16.08 5.04
N ASP A 76 -12.72 17.32 4.87
CA ASP A 76 -13.24 18.23 3.86
C ASP A 76 -12.82 17.77 2.46
N THR A 77 -13.80 17.40 1.63
CA THR A 77 -13.61 16.97 0.24
C THR A 77 -14.05 18.03 -0.78
N SER A 78 -14.27 19.28 -0.36
CA SER A 78 -14.65 20.39 -1.25
C SER A 78 -13.52 20.77 -2.22
N SER A 79 -12.27 20.54 -1.81
CA SER A 79 -11.07 20.71 -2.62
C SER A 79 -10.06 19.62 -2.30
N MET A 80 -9.36 19.13 -3.33
CA MET A 80 -8.28 18.17 -3.17
C MET A 80 -7.14 18.73 -2.31
N ASP A 81 -6.81 20.02 -2.46
CA ASP A 81 -5.74 20.66 -1.69
C ASP A 81 -6.07 20.70 -0.19
N ILE A 82 -7.33 21.01 0.14
CA ILE A 82 -7.81 21.03 1.52
C ILE A 82 -7.79 19.62 2.11
N PHE A 83 -8.30 18.64 1.35
CA PHE A 83 -8.29 17.24 1.77
C PHE A 83 -6.88 16.75 2.08
N VAL A 84 -5.93 16.97 1.17
CA VAL A 84 -4.53 16.54 1.34
C VAL A 84 -3.90 17.22 2.55
N GLN A 85 -4.14 18.51 2.76
CA GLN A 85 -3.62 19.25 3.91
C GLN A 85 -4.20 18.71 5.23
N GLN A 86 -5.52 18.55 5.32
CA GLN A 86 -6.17 18.00 6.53
C GLN A 86 -5.72 16.57 6.84
N TYR A 87 -5.54 15.76 5.80
CA TYR A 87 -5.02 14.40 5.93
C TYR A 87 -3.63 14.42 6.57
N ALA A 88 -2.69 15.18 5.99
CA ALA A 88 -1.32 15.27 6.47
C ALA A 88 -1.24 15.84 7.89
N ASP A 89 -2.01 16.88 8.20
CA ASP A 89 -2.06 17.49 9.54
C ASP A 89 -2.61 16.52 10.58
N THR A 90 -3.62 15.73 10.22
CA THR A 90 -4.17 14.69 11.09
C THR A 90 -3.13 13.60 11.36
N VAL A 91 -2.41 13.13 10.34
CA VAL A 91 -1.30 12.17 10.53
C VAL A 91 -0.27 12.75 11.49
N LYS A 92 0.21 13.98 11.23
CA LYS A 92 1.22 14.64 12.06
C LYS A 92 0.78 14.73 13.53
N TYR A 93 -0.45 15.19 13.76
CA TYR A 93 -1.02 15.27 15.11
C TYR A 93 -1.04 13.90 15.81
N LEU A 94 -1.48 12.85 15.11
CA LEU A 94 -1.57 11.50 15.68
C LEU A 94 -0.20 10.86 15.92
N VAL A 95 0.81 11.22 15.13
CA VAL A 95 2.20 10.77 15.34
C VAL A 95 2.77 11.38 16.63
N GLU A 96 2.48 12.66 16.88
CA GLU A 96 2.93 13.38 18.08
C GLU A 96 2.15 12.97 19.35
N LYS A 97 0.97 12.36 19.17
CA LYS A 97 0.11 11.86 20.25
C LYS A 97 0.56 10.47 20.71
N LYS A 98 1.09 10.38 21.93
CA LYS A 98 1.51 9.12 22.57
C LYS A 98 0.35 8.25 23.02
#